data_AF-A0A2D5UJC5-F1
#
_entry.id   AF-A0A2D5UJC5-F1
#
_cell.length_a   1.000
_cell.length_b   1.000
_cell.length_c   1.000
_cell.angle_alpha   90.00
_cell.angle_beta   90.00
_cell.angle_gamma   90.00
#
_symmetry.space_group_name_H-M   'P 1'
#
loop_
_entity.id
_entity.type
_entity.pdbx_description
1 polymer ?
#
loop_
_entity_poly.entity_id
_entity_poly.type
_entity_poly.pdbx_seq_one_letter_code
_entity_poly.pdbx_strand_id
1 'polypeptide(L)'
;MAKRKYKRRTGKKNNTLLVFLIIIIGITILSFVISYFVTQTESGEENIANTEETKSNEISNSDKLTLEGTWASYNDGAMLTIKGQNFSIEQPSVESPFFVKGKIVIKDSKVTFVYTTQDSECGIRPGIYEFKFKGNDEVTFKKVDDKCGNRSSQLGATWFKV
;
A
#
# COMPACT_ATOMS: atom_id res chain seq x y z
N MET A 1 51.62 6.85 -65.68
CA MET A 1 51.06 7.46 -64.45
C MET A 1 50.18 6.46 -63.74
N ALA A 2 50.56 5.95 -62.56
CA ALA A 2 49.75 5.00 -61.79
C ALA A 2 49.30 5.63 -60.46
N LYS A 3 47.98 5.78 -60.27
CA LYS A 3 47.38 6.32 -59.04
C LYS A 3 47.31 5.23 -57.97
N ARG A 4 48.10 5.35 -56.90
CA ARG A 4 48.03 4.47 -55.72
C ARG A 4 46.72 4.73 -54.95
N LYS A 5 45.85 3.72 -54.84
CA LYS A 5 44.66 3.75 -53.98
C LYS A 5 45.07 3.46 -52.54
N TYR A 6 44.94 4.44 -51.65
CA TYR A 6 45.14 4.24 -50.21
C TYR A 6 43.93 3.52 -49.61
N LYS A 7 44.15 2.29 -49.14
CA LYS A 7 43.16 1.50 -48.38
C LYS A 7 43.11 2.04 -46.96
N ARG A 8 42.04 2.75 -46.59
CA ARG A 8 41.80 3.20 -45.20
C ARG A 8 41.57 1.96 -44.33
N ARG A 9 42.48 1.69 -43.39
CA ARG A 9 42.25 0.76 -42.28
C ARG A 9 41.28 1.41 -41.31
N THR A 10 40.03 0.94 -41.30
CA THR A 10 39.07 1.23 -40.23
C THR A 10 39.54 0.53 -38.97
N GLY A 11 40.19 1.28 -38.08
CA GLY A 11 40.50 0.82 -36.73
C GLY A 11 39.19 0.52 -36.00
N LYS A 12 39.03 -0.73 -35.57
CA LYS A 12 37.92 -1.15 -34.71
C LYS A 12 38.03 -0.29 -33.44
N LYS A 13 37.04 0.57 -33.18
CA LYS A 13 37.00 1.35 -31.94
C LYS A 13 36.75 0.36 -30.80
N ASN A 14 37.71 0.26 -29.91
CA ASN A 14 37.64 -0.63 -28.76
C ASN A 14 36.73 0.04 -27.73
N ASN A 15 35.47 -0.39 -27.66
CA ASN A 15 34.49 0.12 -26.69
C ASN A 15 34.74 -0.40 -25.26
N THR A 16 35.94 -0.89 -24.97
CA THR A 16 36.31 -1.49 -23.67
C THR A 16 36.11 -0.51 -22.52
N LEU A 17 36.41 0.77 -22.71
CA LEU A 17 36.14 1.81 -21.71
C LEU A 17 34.65 2.06 -21.48
N LEU A 18 33.84 1.99 -22.55
CA LEU A 18 32.40 2.23 -22.47
C LEU A 18 31.69 1.06 -21.80
N VAL A 19 32.12 -0.17 -22.09
CA VAL A 19 31.65 -1.39 -21.39
C VAL A 19 32.03 -1.35 -19.91
N PHE A 20 33.25 -0.92 -19.57
CA PHE A 20 33.69 -0.78 -18.19
C PHE A 20 32.85 0.24 -17.40
N LEU A 21 32.51 1.38 -18.02
CA LEU A 21 31.62 2.38 -17.40
C LEU A 21 30.21 1.85 -17.15
N ILE A 22 29.64 1.08 -18.10
CA ILE A 22 28.32 0.47 -17.92
C ILE A 22 28.33 -0.53 -16.76
N ILE A 23 29.39 -1.33 -16.63
CA ILE A 23 29.52 -2.29 -15.52
C ILE A 23 29.57 -1.56 -14.18
N ILE A 24 30.36 -0.48 -14.07
CA ILE A 24 30.44 0.32 -12.83
C ILE A 24 29.07 0.90 -12.47
N ILE A 25 28.35 1.47 -13.44
CA ILE A 25 27.00 2.01 -13.22
C ILE A 25 26.03 0.91 -12.79
N GLY A 26 26.14 -0.30 -13.36
CA GLY A 26 25.33 -1.44 -12.94
C GLY A 26 25.61 -1.85 -11.49
N ILE A 27 26.88 -1.90 -11.08
CA ILE A 27 27.28 -2.26 -9.72
C ILE A 27 26.78 -1.22 -8.70
N THR A 28 26.88 0.09 -9.00
CA THR A 28 26.43 1.13 -8.07
C THR A 28 24.92 1.08 -7.83
N ILE A 29 24.12 0.81 -8.88
CA ILE A 29 22.68 0.65 -8.76
C ILE A 29 22.35 -0.59 -7.93
N LEU A 30 23.02 -1.72 -8.17
CA LEU A 30 22.83 -2.94 -7.38
C LEU A 30 23.19 -2.72 -5.90
N SER A 31 24.33 -2.08 -5.61
CA SER A 31 24.74 -1.77 -4.25
C SER A 31 23.73 -0.86 -3.53
N PHE A 32 23.15 0.12 -4.25
CA PHE A 32 22.13 1.00 -3.67
C PHE A 32 20.85 0.24 -3.33
N VAL A 33 20.42 -0.70 -4.17
CA VAL A 33 19.25 -1.56 -3.90
C VAL A 33 19.51 -2.46 -2.70
N ILE A 34 20.68 -3.11 -2.64
CA ILE A 34 21.06 -3.97 -1.50
C ILE A 34 21.12 -3.14 -0.21
N SER A 35 21.76 -1.97 -0.24
CA SER A 35 21.83 -1.08 0.92
C SER A 35 20.42 -0.65 1.38
N TYR A 36 19.50 -0.36 0.46
CA TYR A 36 18.12 -0.01 0.81
C TYR A 36 17.39 -1.15 1.54
N PHE A 37 17.65 -2.40 1.18
CA PHE A 37 17.12 -3.56 1.90
C PHE A 37 17.86 -3.82 3.23
N VAL A 38 19.18 -3.75 3.24
CA VAL A 38 20.03 -4.01 4.43
C VAL A 38 19.78 -2.98 5.53
N THR A 39 19.65 -1.70 5.18
CA THR A 39 19.38 -0.62 6.16
C THR A 39 18.01 -0.77 6.81
N GLN A 40 17.05 -1.48 6.20
CA GLN A 40 15.79 -1.81 6.86
C GLN A 40 15.91 -2.98 7.85
N THR A 41 16.87 -3.90 7.64
CA THR A 41 17.13 -5.03 8.54
C THR A 41 18.04 -4.70 9.72
N GLU A 42 18.96 -3.74 9.60
CA GLU A 42 20.00 -3.49 10.63
C GLU A 42 19.60 -2.51 11.75
N SER A 43 18.40 -1.89 11.70
CA SER A 43 17.92 -1.06 12.83
C SER A 43 17.34 -1.86 14.00
N GLY A 44 17.46 -3.19 13.97
CA GLY A 44 16.90 -4.09 14.98
C GLY A 44 17.73 -5.33 15.20
N GLU A 45 18.96 -5.20 15.69
CA GLU A 45 19.65 -6.35 16.27
C GLU A 45 20.50 -5.96 17.49
N GLU A 46 19.91 -6.10 18.68
CA GLU A 46 20.62 -6.52 19.88
C GLU A 46 19.69 -7.38 20.77
N ASN A 47 19.78 -8.70 20.56
CA ASN A 47 20.01 -9.73 21.58
C ASN A 47 19.11 -9.83 22.85
N ILE A 48 18.23 -10.87 22.88
CA ILE A 48 18.29 -12.06 23.79
C ILE A 48 16.91 -12.63 24.22
N ALA A 49 16.80 -13.95 24.02
CA ALA A 49 16.03 -15.00 24.72
C ALA A 49 14.53 -15.23 24.40
N ASN A 50 14.32 -16.29 23.60
CA ASN A 50 13.35 -17.38 23.76
C ASN A 50 11.91 -17.04 24.18
N THR A 51 10.99 -17.11 23.20
CA THR A 51 9.76 -17.94 23.23
C THR A 51 9.08 -17.85 21.86
N GLU A 52 9.00 -18.96 21.13
CA GLU A 52 8.19 -19.10 19.92
C GLU A 52 6.70 -19.14 20.31
N GLU A 53 5.95 -18.10 19.91
CA GLU A 53 4.75 -18.18 19.06
C GLU A 53 4.17 -16.76 18.85
N THR A 54 4.74 -16.14 17.82
CA THR A 54 4.34 -15.03 16.94
C THR A 54 3.15 -14.16 17.36
N LYS A 55 3.48 -13.13 18.16
CA LYS A 55 2.75 -11.87 18.23
C LYS A 55 2.87 -11.11 16.90
N SER A 56 1.71 -10.66 16.40
CA SER A 56 1.56 -9.59 15.43
C SER A 56 2.34 -8.35 15.91
N ASN A 57 3.52 -8.10 15.35
CA ASN A 57 4.30 -6.90 15.64
C ASN A 57 3.60 -5.67 15.04
N GLU A 58 3.10 -4.83 15.95
CA GLU A 58 2.65 -3.48 15.69
C GLU A 58 3.82 -2.63 15.18
N ILE A 59 3.51 -1.90 14.12
CA ILE A 59 4.39 -0.94 13.45
C ILE A 59 4.39 0.34 14.28
N SER A 60 5.57 0.73 14.78
CA SER A 60 5.83 2.01 15.41
C SER A 60 5.75 3.18 14.42
N ASN A 61 4.91 4.16 14.79
CA ASN A 61 4.97 5.60 14.50
C ASN A 61 5.65 6.08 13.20
N SER A 62 4.82 6.33 12.18
CA SER A 62 5.01 7.43 11.24
C SER A 62 3.62 7.94 10.87
N ASP A 63 3.32 9.18 11.26
CA ASP A 63 2.07 9.90 11.07
C ASP A 63 0.83 9.24 11.68
N LYS A 64 0.30 9.86 12.74
CA LYS A 64 -1.04 9.57 13.28
C LYS A 64 -2.02 9.45 12.11
N LEU A 65 -2.47 8.24 11.80
CA LEU A 65 -3.49 8.00 10.78
C LEU A 65 -4.71 8.84 11.19
N THR A 66 -5.01 9.91 10.46
CA THR A 66 -6.09 10.85 10.81
C THR A 66 -7.47 10.19 10.87
N LEU A 67 -7.58 9.00 10.26
CA LEU A 67 -8.81 8.22 10.16
C LEU A 67 -8.72 6.97 11.05
N GLU A 68 -8.77 7.16 12.36
CA GLU A 68 -8.94 6.09 13.33
C GLU A 68 -10.17 6.35 14.19
N GLY A 69 -10.92 5.29 14.49
CA GLY A 69 -12.14 5.37 15.27
C GLY A 69 -13.17 4.33 14.88
N THR A 70 -14.34 4.49 15.49
CA THR A 70 -15.51 3.68 15.21
C THR A 70 -16.66 4.62 14.88
N TRP A 71 -17.37 4.31 13.80
CA TRP A 71 -18.51 5.07 13.32
C TRP A 71 -19.65 4.12 12.98
N ALA A 72 -20.88 4.56 13.16
CA ALA A 72 -22.08 3.87 12.72
C ALA A 72 -22.62 4.52 11.44
N SER A 73 -23.12 3.70 10.53
CA SER A 73 -23.74 4.12 9.28
C SER A 73 -25.13 4.68 9.56
N TYR A 74 -25.42 5.86 9.01
CA TYR A 74 -26.79 6.43 9.03
C TYR A 74 -27.80 5.61 8.19
N ASN A 75 -27.33 4.78 7.25
CA ASN A 75 -28.23 4.06 6.34
C ASN A 75 -28.82 2.80 6.98
N ASP A 76 -27.99 2.04 7.70
CA ASP A 76 -28.31 0.67 8.10
C ASP A 76 -27.76 0.28 9.48
N GLY A 77 -27.19 1.24 10.22
CA GLY A 77 -26.64 1.02 11.55
C GLY A 77 -25.38 0.16 11.59
N ALA A 78 -24.80 -0.20 10.43
CA ALA A 78 -23.54 -0.94 10.39
C ALA A 78 -22.42 -0.14 11.05
N MET A 79 -21.53 -0.82 11.78
CA MET A 79 -20.40 -0.20 12.46
C MET A 79 -19.12 -0.37 11.65
N LEU A 80 -18.53 0.74 11.21
CA LEU A 80 -17.20 0.80 10.63
C LEU A 80 -16.19 1.08 11.74
N THR A 81 -15.23 0.19 11.93
CA THR A 81 -14.10 0.40 12.85
C THR A 81 -12.80 0.42 12.07
N ILE A 82 -11.98 1.45 12.27
CA ILE A 82 -10.64 1.56 11.68
C ILE A 82 -9.61 1.69 12.79
N LYS A 83 -8.61 0.79 12.77
CA LYS A 83 -7.51 0.71 13.74
C LYS A 83 -6.20 0.44 13.00
N GLY A 84 -5.34 1.44 12.92
CA GLY A 84 -4.15 1.41 12.08
C GLY A 84 -4.50 1.06 10.63
N GLN A 85 -3.83 0.02 10.11
CA GLN A 85 -4.03 -0.43 8.73
C GLN A 85 -5.20 -1.43 8.57
N ASN A 86 -5.99 -1.66 9.62
CA ASN A 86 -7.09 -2.63 9.59
C ASN A 86 -8.43 -1.92 9.68
N PHE A 87 -9.45 -2.52 9.06
CA PHE A 87 -10.83 -2.11 9.28
C PHE A 87 -11.77 -3.30 9.39
N SER A 88 -12.91 -3.08 10.05
CA SER A 88 -14.06 -3.97 10.03
C SER A 88 -15.35 -3.21 9.74
N ILE A 89 -16.30 -3.88 9.09
CA ILE A 89 -17.69 -3.43 8.98
C ILE A 89 -18.58 -4.53 9.55
N GLU A 90 -19.39 -4.18 10.53
CA GLU A 90 -20.21 -5.11 11.31
C GLU A 90 -21.65 -4.62 11.27
N GLN A 91 -22.54 -5.40 10.67
CA GLN A 91 -23.97 -5.08 10.70
C GLN A 91 -24.64 -5.90 11.81
N PRO A 92 -25.18 -5.26 12.85
CA PRO A 92 -25.93 -5.97 13.87
C PRO A 92 -27.26 -6.44 13.28
N SER A 93 -27.35 -7.73 12.95
CA SER A 93 -28.56 -8.39 12.47
C SER A 93 -28.80 -9.67 13.25
N VAL A 94 -30.05 -9.88 13.67
CA VAL A 94 -30.48 -11.10 14.39
C VAL A 94 -30.59 -12.32 13.48
N GLU A 95 -30.78 -12.12 12.17
CA GLU A 95 -31.02 -13.21 11.21
C GLU A 95 -29.74 -13.62 10.45
N SER A 96 -28.87 -12.66 10.13
CA SER A 96 -27.61 -12.94 9.43
C SER A 96 -26.58 -11.86 9.76
N PRO A 97 -25.63 -12.12 10.68
CA PRO A 97 -24.60 -11.15 11.01
C PRO A 97 -23.68 -10.95 9.79
N PHE A 98 -23.67 -9.74 9.25
CA PHE A 98 -22.75 -9.37 8.19
C PHE A 98 -21.47 -8.81 8.81
N PHE A 99 -20.35 -9.46 8.49
CA PHE A 99 -19.06 -9.13 9.05
C PHE A 99 -17.99 -9.18 7.97
N VAL A 100 -17.32 -8.04 7.74
CA VAL A 100 -16.23 -7.93 6.78
C VAL A 100 -15.03 -7.29 7.42
N LYS A 101 -13.84 -7.87 7.23
CA LYS A 101 -12.57 -7.25 7.58
C LYS A 101 -11.77 -6.94 6.34
N GLY A 102 -10.84 -6.01 6.49
CA GLY A 102 -9.88 -5.73 5.46
C GLY A 102 -8.71 -4.89 5.92
N LYS A 103 -7.92 -4.49 4.94
CA LYS A 103 -6.81 -3.56 5.09
C LYS A 103 -7.14 -2.22 4.48
N ILE A 104 -6.56 -1.17 5.07
CA ILE A 104 -6.58 0.16 4.48
C ILE A 104 -5.19 0.70 4.23
N VAL A 105 -5.09 1.54 3.21
CA VAL A 105 -3.94 2.42 2.98
C VAL A 105 -4.46 3.84 2.85
N ILE A 106 -3.93 4.75 3.67
CA ILE A 106 -4.29 6.16 3.64
C ILE A 106 -3.15 6.95 3.03
N LYS A 107 -3.49 7.79 2.05
CA LYS A 107 -2.56 8.73 1.44
C LYS A 107 -3.30 10.03 1.14
N ASP A 108 -2.82 11.13 1.70
CA ASP A 108 -3.46 12.44 1.62
C ASP A 108 -4.93 12.37 2.11
N SER A 109 -5.88 12.87 1.32
CA SER A 109 -7.33 12.78 1.58
C SER A 109 -7.99 11.53 1.00
N LYS A 110 -7.20 10.51 0.62
CA LYS A 110 -7.70 9.28 0.04
C LYS A 110 -7.43 8.08 0.94
N VAL A 111 -8.41 7.19 0.97
CA VAL A 111 -8.33 5.89 1.62
C VAL A 111 -8.62 4.80 0.59
N THR A 112 -7.80 3.76 0.62
CA THR A 112 -7.99 2.56 -0.19
C THR A 112 -8.41 1.42 0.71
N PHE A 113 -9.56 0.80 0.44
CA PHE A 113 -10.08 -0.35 1.16
C PHE A 113 -9.86 -1.63 0.35
N VAL A 114 -9.36 -2.68 1.02
CA VAL A 114 -9.19 -4.02 0.45
C VAL A 114 -9.78 -5.02 1.42
N TYR A 115 -10.78 -5.79 1.01
CA TYR A 115 -11.37 -6.83 1.88
C TYR A 115 -10.44 -8.04 1.95
N THR A 116 -10.28 -8.63 3.14
CA THR A 116 -9.44 -9.81 3.34
C THR A 116 -10.22 -11.06 3.71
N THR A 117 -11.48 -10.91 4.13
CA THR A 117 -12.33 -12.04 4.57
C THR A 117 -13.29 -12.54 3.50
N GLN A 118 -13.30 -11.95 2.31
CA GLN A 118 -14.15 -12.39 1.21
C GLN A 118 -13.28 -12.89 0.07
N ASP A 119 -13.33 -14.19 -0.23
CA ASP A 119 -12.84 -14.77 -1.48
C ASP A 119 -13.82 -14.47 -2.62
N SER A 120 -14.06 -13.18 -2.85
CA SER A 120 -14.92 -12.68 -3.90
C SER A 120 -14.14 -11.74 -4.81
N GLU A 121 -14.68 -11.46 -6.00
CA GLU A 121 -14.08 -10.49 -6.93
C GLU A 121 -13.91 -9.10 -6.29
N CYS A 122 -14.72 -8.79 -5.26
CA CYS A 122 -14.59 -7.60 -4.42
C CYS A 122 -13.46 -7.68 -3.39
N GLY A 123 -13.13 -8.89 -2.91
CA GLY A 123 -12.03 -9.18 -2.00
C GLY A 123 -10.69 -8.65 -2.48
N ILE A 124 -10.35 -9.05 -3.69
CA ILE A 124 -9.01 -8.88 -4.26
C ILE A 124 -8.82 -7.47 -4.86
N ARG A 125 -9.91 -6.79 -5.22
CA ARG A 125 -9.85 -5.49 -5.90
C ARG A 125 -9.90 -4.33 -4.91
N PRO A 126 -8.94 -3.40 -4.93
CA PRO A 126 -8.98 -2.21 -4.08
C PRO A 126 -10.14 -1.28 -4.46
N GLY A 127 -10.73 -0.63 -3.46
CA GLY A 127 -11.68 0.47 -3.63
C GLY A 127 -11.10 1.75 -3.06
N ILE A 128 -11.02 2.80 -3.87
CA ILE A 128 -10.40 4.08 -3.54
C ILE A 128 -11.50 5.13 -3.32
N TYR A 129 -11.40 5.82 -2.20
CA TYR A 129 -12.35 6.82 -1.75
C TYR A 129 -11.63 8.08 -1.29
N GLU A 130 -12.21 9.24 -1.58
CA GLU A 130 -11.85 10.49 -0.92
C GLU A 130 -12.65 10.58 0.38
N PHE A 131 -12.00 10.77 1.52
CA PHE A 131 -12.67 10.89 2.80
C PHE A 131 -12.70 12.35 3.27
N LYS A 132 -13.80 12.74 3.91
CA LYS A 132 -13.96 14.06 4.54
C LYS A 132 -14.64 13.93 5.88
N PHE A 133 -14.08 14.60 6.87
CA PHE A 133 -14.74 14.83 8.14
C PHE A 133 -15.69 16.02 8.02
N LYS A 134 -16.91 15.85 8.52
CA LYS A 134 -17.87 16.94 8.73
C LYS A 134 -17.90 17.20 10.24
N GLY A 135 -17.24 18.27 10.66
CA GLY A 135 -17.01 18.51 12.09
C GLY A 135 -16.11 17.45 12.72
N ASN A 136 -16.40 17.10 13.98
CA ASN A 136 -15.59 16.13 14.75
C ASN A 136 -16.16 14.71 14.76
N ASP A 137 -17.41 14.54 14.32
CA ASP A 137 -18.19 13.34 14.59
C ASP A 137 -18.61 12.60 13.32
N GLU A 138 -18.61 13.23 12.15
CA GLU A 138 -19.05 12.56 10.92
C GLU A 138 -17.91 12.37 9.93
N VAL A 139 -17.89 11.20 9.28
CA VAL A 139 -17.03 10.92 8.14
C VAL A 139 -17.85 10.46 6.94
N THR A 140 -17.44 10.92 5.76
CA THR A 140 -18.04 10.54 4.48
C THR A 140 -16.97 10.02 3.55
N PHE A 141 -17.29 8.99 2.77
CA PHE A 141 -16.42 8.42 1.76
C PHE A 141 -17.02 8.63 0.38
N LYS A 142 -16.41 9.50 -0.41
CA LYS A 142 -16.80 9.71 -1.81
C LYS A 142 -16.01 8.77 -2.70
N LYS A 143 -16.71 7.89 -3.43
CA LYS A 143 -16.08 6.96 -4.37
C LYS A 143 -15.25 7.71 -5.42
N VAL A 144 -13.98 7.29 -5.56
CA VAL A 144 -13.09 7.72 -6.65
C VAL A 144 -12.97 6.59 -7.67
N ASP A 145 -12.62 5.38 -7.23
CA ASP A 145 -12.58 4.18 -8.05
C ASP A 145 -12.95 2.96 -7.21
N ASP A 146 -14.10 2.37 -7.49
CA ASP A 146 -14.46 1.09 -6.90
C ASP A 146 -15.41 0.33 -7.82
N LYS A 147 -14.97 -0.84 -8.27
CA LYS A 147 -15.75 -1.75 -9.11
C LYS A 147 -16.63 -2.68 -8.30
N CYS A 148 -16.44 -2.75 -6.98
CA CYS A 148 -17.29 -3.52 -6.10
C CYS A 148 -18.56 -2.74 -5.73
N GLY A 149 -19.69 -3.09 -6.37
CA GLY A 149 -20.98 -2.44 -6.14
C GLY A 149 -21.38 -2.42 -4.66
N ASN A 150 -21.34 -3.59 -4.00
CA ASN A 150 -21.74 -3.73 -2.60
C ASN A 150 -20.88 -2.87 -1.66
N ARG A 151 -19.55 -2.91 -1.81
CA ARG A 151 -18.64 -2.06 -1.02
C ARG A 151 -18.92 -0.58 -1.25
N SER A 152 -19.11 -0.18 -2.50
CA SER A 152 -19.40 1.23 -2.82
C SER A 152 -20.74 1.71 -2.28
N SER A 153 -21.76 0.86 -2.29
CA SER A 153 -23.06 1.17 -1.71
C SER A 153 -22.98 1.31 -0.19
N GLN A 154 -22.23 0.41 0.46
CA GLN A 154 -22.06 0.43 1.92
C GLN A 154 -21.21 1.62 2.38
N LEU A 155 -20.00 1.77 1.83
CA LEU A 155 -19.08 2.86 2.22
C LEU A 155 -19.59 4.25 1.83
N GLY A 156 -20.42 4.36 0.79
CA GLY A 156 -21.02 5.62 0.36
C GLY A 156 -22.01 6.24 1.35
N ALA A 157 -22.28 5.58 2.49
CA ALA A 157 -23.05 6.15 3.60
C ALA A 157 -22.35 7.36 4.24
N THR A 158 -23.12 8.14 5.01
CA THR A 158 -22.54 9.02 6.03
C THR A 158 -22.38 8.21 7.32
N TRP A 159 -21.24 8.36 7.98
CA TRP A 159 -20.88 7.60 9.16
C TRP A 159 -20.70 8.56 10.33
N PHE A 160 -21.38 8.33 11.45
CA PHE A 160 -21.31 9.16 12.65
C PHE A 160 -20.56 8.43 13.76
N LYS A 161 -19.79 9.18 14.54
CA LYS A 161 -18.86 8.65 15.53
C LYS A 161 -19.64 8.07 16.70
N VAL A 162 -19.13 6.94 17.20
CA VAL A 162 -19.65 6.24 18.39
C VAL A 162 -18.74 6.52 19.58
#